data_AF-A0A2E6A4F0-F1
#
_entry.id   AF-A0A2E6A4F0-F1
#
_cell.length_a   1.000
_cell.length_b   1.000
_cell.length_c   1.000
_cell.angle_alpha   90.00
_cell.angle_beta   90.00
_cell.angle_gamma   90.00
#
_symmetry.space_group_name_H-M   'P 1'
#
loop_
_entity.id
_entity.type
_entity.pdbx_description
1 polymer ?
#
loop_
_entity_poly.entity_id
_entity_poly.type
_entity_poly.pdbx_seq_one_letter_code
_entity_poly.pdbx_strand_id
1 'polypeptide(L)'
;MGVSVTERIGGGCLCGDIRYAISGDAQLHFCSRCGSNLWGATEVGLTSVAAGSLDDPELFQPDRAVFLHEAPTWARVPEGMA
;
A
#
# COMPACT_ATOMS: atom_id res chain seq x y z
N MET A 1 -16.02 5.14 6.61
CA MET A 1 -16.36 5.59 5.24
C MET A 1 -15.34 4.95 4.32
N GLY A 2 -15.76 3.99 3.50
CA GLY A 2 -14.90 3.38 2.49
C GLY A 2 -14.64 4.36 1.34
N VAL A 3 -13.47 4.27 0.72
CA VAL A 3 -13.11 5.08 -0.43
C VAL A 3 -13.23 4.18 -1.66
N SER A 4 -14.17 4.50 -2.54
CA SER A 4 -14.36 3.82 -3.83
C SER A 4 -13.49 4.52 -4.89
N VAL A 5 -12.54 3.79 -5.48
CA VAL A 5 -11.68 4.29 -6.56
C VAL A 5 -12.31 3.90 -7.89
N THR A 6 -12.96 4.87 -8.54
CA THR A 6 -13.77 4.63 -9.75
C THR A 6 -12.95 4.52 -11.04
N GLU A 7 -11.67 4.92 -11.03
CA GLU A 7 -10.81 4.94 -12.22
C GLU A 7 -9.79 3.78 -12.18
N ARG A 8 -9.63 3.04 -13.29
CA ARG A 8 -8.68 1.92 -13.36
C ARG A 8 -7.25 2.47 -13.30
N ILE A 9 -6.55 2.24 -12.19
CA ILE A 9 -5.15 2.62 -12.06
C ILE A 9 -4.29 1.46 -12.55
N GLY A 10 -3.69 1.63 -13.72
CA GLY A 10 -2.74 0.69 -14.29
C GLY A 10 -1.30 1.00 -13.90
N GLY A 11 -0.45 -0.02 -13.87
CA GLY A 11 0.99 0.10 -13.67
C GLY A 11 1.72 -1.12 -14.19
N GLY A 12 3.01 -1.22 -13.91
CA GLY A 12 3.79 -2.38 -14.32
C GLY A 12 5.28 -2.14 -14.22
N CYS A 13 6.01 -3.24 -13.99
CA CYS A 13 7.46 -3.22 -13.89
C CYS A 13 8.05 -2.52 -15.11
N LEU A 14 8.99 -1.60 -14.87
CA LEU A 14 9.67 -0.88 -15.96
C LEU A 14 10.52 -1.82 -16.84
N CYS A 15 10.81 -3.03 -16.35
CA CYS A 15 11.38 -4.13 -17.13
C CYS A 15 10.47 -4.60 -18.29
N GLY A 16 9.16 -4.32 -18.21
CA GLY A 16 8.18 -4.67 -19.23
C GLY A 16 7.48 -6.02 -19.02
N ASP A 17 8.05 -6.92 -18.20
CA ASP A 17 7.55 -8.29 -18.06
C ASP A 17 6.28 -8.41 -17.20
N ILE A 18 5.99 -7.42 -16.37
CA ILE A 18 4.83 -7.43 -15.46
C ILE A 18 3.99 -6.18 -15.67
N ARG A 19 2.68 -6.36 -15.86
CA ARG A 19 1.68 -5.28 -15.97
C ARG A 19 0.53 -5.58 -15.02
N TYR A 20 0.02 -4.56 -14.35
CA TYR A 20 -1.13 -4.69 -13.47
C TYR A 20 -2.17 -3.60 -13.74
N ALA A 21 -3.41 -3.91 -13.36
CA ALA A 21 -4.50 -2.95 -13.36
C ALA A 21 -5.30 -3.13 -12.07
N ILE A 22 -5.43 -2.06 -11.31
CA ILE A 22 -6.21 -2.00 -10.08
C ILE A 22 -7.57 -1.40 -10.46
N SER A 23 -8.64 -2.10 -10.10
CA SER A 23 -10.01 -1.63 -10.26
C SER A 23 -10.86 -2.23 -9.14
N GLY A 24 -11.76 -1.44 -8.55
CA GLY A 24 -12.68 -1.93 -7.53
C GLY A 24 -12.64 -1.09 -6.26
N ASP A 25 -13.55 -1.45 -5.34
CA ASP A 25 -13.69 -0.78 -4.05
C ASP A 25 -12.72 -1.38 -3.05
N ALA A 26 -11.68 -0.63 -2.68
CA ALA A 26 -10.83 -1.01 -1.56
C ALA A 26 -11.58 -0.74 -0.25
N GLN A 27 -11.76 -1.76 0.57
CA GLN A 27 -12.29 -1.59 1.92
C GLN A 27 -11.19 -1.04 2.83
N LEU A 28 -10.99 0.28 2.75
CA LEU A 28 -10.08 1.02 3.63
C LEU A 28 -10.88 1.68 4.77
N HIS A 29 -10.31 1.63 5.96
CA HIS A 29 -10.89 2.17 7.17
C HIS A 29 -10.05 3.34 7.67
N PHE A 30 -10.67 4.52 7.72
CA PHE A 30 -10.01 5.77 8.09
C PHE A 30 -10.51 6.30 9.44
N CYS A 31 -9.65 7.01 10.15
CA CYS A 31 -10.03 7.77 11.34
C CYS A 31 -11.02 8.88 10.96
N SER A 32 -12.19 8.91 11.59
CA SER A 32 -13.23 9.91 11.31
C SER A 32 -12.86 11.34 11.71
N ARG A 33 -11.83 11.52 12.54
CA ARG A 33 -11.39 12.83 13.03
C ARG A 33 -10.31 13.47 12.17
N CYS A 34 -9.29 12.70 11.75
CA CYS A 34 -8.12 13.22 11.03
C CYS A 34 -7.96 12.67 9.61
N GLY A 35 -8.73 11.66 9.22
CA GLY A 35 -8.65 11.06 7.87
C GLY A 35 -7.46 10.14 7.64
N SER A 36 -6.64 9.84 8.66
CA SER A 36 -5.55 8.86 8.54
C SER A 36 -6.09 7.46 8.23
N ASN A 37 -5.41 6.74 7.32
CA ASN A 37 -5.68 5.32 7.08
C ASN A 37 -5.28 4.50 8.30
N LEU A 38 -6.10 3.54 8.71
CA LEU A 38 -5.85 2.66 9.84
C LEU A 38 -5.61 1.22 9.37
N TRP A 39 -6.50 0.68 8.53
CA TRP A 39 -6.41 -0.68 8.04
C TRP A 39 -7.31 -0.90 6.82
N GLY A 40 -7.14 -2.02 6.13
CA GLY A 40 -8.06 -2.42 5.06
C GLY A 40 -8.14 -3.92 4.83
N ALA A 41 -9.28 -4.37 4.31
CA ALA A 41 -9.46 -5.75 3.89
C ALA A 41 -9.08 -5.92 2.41
N THR A 42 -8.32 -6.96 2.10
CA THR A 42 -7.95 -7.33 0.74
C THR A 42 -8.83 -8.47 0.24
N GLU A 43 -9.00 -8.57 -1.08
CA GLU A 43 -9.79 -9.64 -1.72
C GLU A 43 -9.20 -11.04 -1.49
N VAL A 44 -7.92 -11.13 -1.13
CA VAL A 44 -7.21 -12.40 -0.88
C VAL A 44 -7.27 -12.85 0.58
N GLY A 45 -8.15 -12.25 1.39
CA GLY A 45 -8.34 -12.63 2.79
C GLY A 45 -7.22 -12.17 3.73
N LEU A 46 -6.37 -11.23 3.29
CA LEU A 46 -5.37 -10.56 4.13
C LEU A 46 -5.89 -9.19 4.59
N THR A 47 -5.49 -8.78 5.79
CA THR A 47 -5.77 -7.44 6.32
C THR A 47 -4.50 -6.60 6.28
N SER A 48 -4.55 -5.44 5.62
CA SER A 48 -3.49 -4.44 5.72
C SER A 48 -3.70 -3.59 6.95
N VAL A 49 -2.61 -3.23 7.63
CA VAL A 49 -2.61 -2.28 8.75
C VAL A 49 -1.63 -1.18 8.41
N ALA A 50 -2.05 0.08 8.57
CA ALA A 50 -1.16 1.20 8.36
C ALA A 50 -0.12 1.21 9.49
N ALA A 51 1.17 1.10 9.16
CA ALA A 51 2.24 1.06 10.17
C ALA A 51 2.20 2.27 11.14
N GLY A 52 1.85 3.46 10.63
CA GLY A 52 1.72 4.67 11.43
C GLY A 52 0.51 4.72 12.38
N SER A 53 -0.38 3.72 12.35
CA SER A 53 -1.49 3.60 13.32
C SER A 53 -1.21 2.63 14.46
N LEU A 54 -0.01 2.04 14.54
CA LEU A 54 0.38 1.18 15.66
C LEU A 54 0.73 2.03 16.88
N ASP A 55 0.28 1.59 18.07
CA ASP A 55 0.66 2.23 19.34
C ASP A 55 2.16 2.06 19.64
N ASP A 56 2.70 0.90 19.27
CA ASP A 56 4.13 0.59 19.34
C ASP A 56 4.69 0.36 17.92
N PRO A 57 5.49 1.30 17.38
CA PRO A 57 6.06 1.18 16.05
C PRO A 57 7.16 0.12 15.96
N GLU A 58 7.70 -0.36 17.08
CA GLU A 58 8.76 -1.37 17.11
C GLU A 58 8.24 -2.80 16.96
N LEU A 59 6.91 -3.00 16.93
CA LEU A 59 6.29 -4.31 16.74
C LEU A 59 6.60 -4.95 15.38
N PHE A 60 6.97 -4.13 14.39
CA PHE A 60 7.23 -4.62 13.05
C PHE A 60 8.32 -3.79 12.36
N GLN A 61 9.34 -4.48 11.86
CA GLN A 61 10.33 -3.90 10.95
C GLN A 61 10.00 -4.33 9.53
N PRO A 62 9.79 -3.38 8.59
CA PRO A 62 9.55 -3.72 7.19
C PRO A 62 10.74 -4.50 6.62
N ASP A 63 10.44 -5.62 5.97
CA ASP A 63 11.43 -6.51 5.37
C ASP A 63 11.41 -6.47 3.84
N ARG A 64 10.33 -5.94 3.23
CA ARG A 64 10.14 -5.89 1.78
C ARG A 64 9.59 -4.53 1.35
N ALA A 65 10.02 -4.08 0.17
CA ALA A 65 9.44 -2.95 -0.53
C ALA A 65 8.68 -3.43 -1.77
N VAL A 66 7.38 -3.18 -1.82
CA VAL A 66 6.55 -3.49 -3.00
C VAL A 66 6.65 -2.32 -4.00
N PHE A 67 6.70 -2.64 -5.30
CA PHE A 67 6.89 -1.67 -6.41
C PHE A 67 8.22 -0.92 -6.41
N LEU A 68 9.26 -1.50 -5.78
CA LEU A 68 10.59 -0.90 -5.71
C LEU A 68 11.16 -0.52 -7.09
N HIS A 69 10.88 -1.32 -8.13
CA HIS A 69 11.34 -1.06 -9.50
C HIS A 69 10.67 0.17 -10.16
N GLU A 70 9.51 0.59 -9.65
CA GLU A 70 8.76 1.76 -10.12
C GLU A 70 8.95 2.95 -9.17
N ALA A 71 9.79 2.81 -8.13
CA ALA A 71 10.05 3.86 -7.18
C ALA A 71 10.56 5.11 -7.92
N PRO A 72 9.93 6.28 -7.71
CA PRO A 72 10.42 7.50 -8.33
C PRO A 72 11.84 7.78 -7.85
N THR A 73 12.63 8.49 -8.66
CA THR A 73 14.05 8.73 -8.37
C THR A 73 14.33 9.47 -7.06
N TRP A 74 13.32 10.14 -6.50
CA TRP A 74 13.40 10.83 -5.21
C TRP A 74 13.02 9.96 -4.01
N ALA A 75 12.51 8.74 -4.22
CA ALA A 75 12.09 7.85 -3.14
C ALA A 75 13.29 7.38 -2.30
N ARG A 76 13.14 7.41 -0.97
CA ARG A 76 14.13 6.87 -0.04
C ARG A 76 13.77 5.43 0.26
N VAL A 77 14.60 4.49 -0.20
CA VAL A 77 14.44 3.06 0.05
C VAL A 77 15.60 2.58 0.92
N PRO A 78 15.35 2.03 2.12
CA PRO A 78 16.37 1.45 2.97
C PRO A 78 17.11 0.28 2.30
N GLU A 79 18.39 0.12 2.62
CA GLU A 79 19.17 -1.03 2.17
C GLU A 79 18.59 -2.34 2.71
N GLY A 80 18.63 -3.41 1.91
CA GLY A 80 18.15 -4.74 2.29
C GLY A 80 16.65 -5.02 2.06
N MET A 81 15.87 -4.07 1.55
CA MET A 81 14.45 -4.26 1.22
C MET A 81 14.21 -4.77 -0.22
N ALA A 82 14.96 -5.80 -0.64
CA ALA A 82 14.79 -6.46 -1.94
C ALA A 82 13.75 -7.59 -1.91
#